data_AF-A0A6A7AYB2-F1
#
_entry.id   AF-A0A6A7AYB2-F1
#
_cell.length_a   1.000
_cell.length_b   1.000
_cell.length_c   1.000
_cell.angle_alpha   90.00
_cell.angle_beta   90.00
_cell.angle_gamma   90.00
#
_symmetry.space_group_name_H-M   'P 1'
#
loop_
_entity.id
_entity.type
_entity.pdbx_description
1 polymer ?
#
loop_
_entity_poly.entity_id
_entity_poly.type
_entity_poly.pdbx_seq_one_letter_code
_entity_poly.pdbx_strand_id
1 'polypeptide(L)'
;MLSFARFVYLVSTLATTAYPFIINMNCNQGTESQDVADALKDVEEVAKAAVAALTSSKINGREDVFKAAYDPLMYASDQPGLLATFAKLATLGSSPGLTVQIYCRENHIRYHKGDPKSYWEDTDYYSKVNNKQMPIGAAPNSQNKPGSKGSYTTLGYKFNDQYDCSGNSHIFLAPQRLHPPAGLDRDLRRYPTIVKDGLDGTHNKIEDIKPLAQTVLHELLHAVGDLSAPDPTTKKRNQLINDGPSGAKVYGWAHCNSRRIQNENNNNLADCITFLAQAIYLQIEGKDTYWTTGEVDPKTLRPKQIP
;
A
#
# COMPACT_ATOMS: atom_id res chain seq x y z
N MET A 1 -12.39 -9.44 53.64
CA MET A 1 -11.65 -10.31 52.69
C MET A 1 -12.55 -10.65 51.51
N LEU A 2 -12.83 -9.66 50.65
CA LEU A 2 -13.61 -9.82 49.43
C LEU A 2 -12.76 -9.38 48.23
N SER A 3 -12.73 -10.23 47.21
CA SER A 3 -12.72 -9.84 45.79
C SER A 3 -11.40 -9.43 45.10
N PHE A 4 -10.24 -9.98 45.46
CA PHE A 4 -9.09 -10.00 44.52
C PHE A 4 -9.31 -10.97 43.34
N ALA A 5 -10.14 -12.00 43.53
CA ALA A 5 -10.40 -13.03 42.52
C ALA A 5 -11.29 -12.57 41.34
N ARG A 6 -12.05 -11.46 41.48
CA ARG A 6 -12.89 -10.94 40.38
C ARG A 6 -12.13 -10.02 39.42
N PHE A 7 -10.96 -9.52 39.81
CA PHE A 7 -10.16 -8.65 38.93
C PHE A 7 -9.39 -9.46 37.88
N VAL A 8 -8.92 -10.66 38.25
CA VAL A 8 -8.18 -11.54 37.33
C VAL A 8 -9.07 -12.10 36.21
N TYR A 9 -10.35 -12.38 36.50
CA TYR A 9 -11.29 -12.85 35.48
C TYR A 9 -11.75 -11.76 34.49
N LEU A 10 -11.70 -10.47 34.88
CA LEU A 10 -12.01 -9.36 33.98
C LEU A 10 -10.86 -9.03 33.02
N VAL A 11 -9.61 -9.28 33.43
CA VAL A 11 -8.42 -9.05 32.59
C VAL A 11 -8.26 -10.19 31.56
N SER A 12 -8.65 -11.42 31.89
CA SER A 12 -8.59 -12.56 30.94
C SER A 12 -9.73 -12.61 29.91
N THR A 13 -10.79 -11.82 30.08
CA THR A 13 -11.92 -11.73 29.12
C THR A 13 -11.88 -10.49 28.23
N LEU A 14 -10.97 -9.55 28.50
CA LEU A 14 -10.66 -8.42 27.60
C LEU A 14 -9.49 -8.69 26.65
N ALA A 15 -8.83 -9.83 26.77
CA ALA A 15 -8.09 -10.43 25.67
C ALA A 15 -9.10 -11.11 24.72
N THR A 16 -10.06 -10.35 24.19
CA THR A 16 -10.62 -10.69 22.87
C THR A 16 -9.39 -10.79 21.99
N THR A 17 -9.06 -12.00 21.57
CA THR A 17 -8.03 -12.26 20.57
C THR A 17 -8.35 -11.33 19.40
N ALA A 18 -7.64 -10.22 19.30
CA ALA A 18 -7.66 -9.39 18.12
C ALA A 18 -7.08 -10.30 17.05
N TYR A 19 -7.96 -11.00 16.33
CA TYR A 19 -7.55 -11.75 15.16
C TYR A 19 -6.81 -10.75 14.30
N PRO A 20 -5.56 -11.05 13.91
CA PRO A 20 -4.79 -10.10 13.15
C PRO A 20 -5.56 -9.79 11.86
N PHE A 21 -5.90 -8.52 11.68
CA PHE A 21 -6.59 -8.03 10.48
C PHE A 21 -5.75 -8.22 9.22
N ILE A 22 -4.45 -8.52 9.38
CA ILE A 22 -3.54 -8.90 8.30
C ILE A 22 -3.06 -10.33 8.55
N ILE A 23 -3.26 -11.20 7.56
CA ILE A 23 -2.92 -12.62 7.66
C ILE A 23 -1.87 -12.94 6.60
N ASN A 24 -0.70 -13.41 7.03
CA ASN A 24 0.34 -13.88 6.11
C ASN A 24 0.01 -15.30 5.62
N MET A 25 -0.15 -15.45 4.30
CA MET A 25 -0.57 -16.68 3.64
C MET A 25 0.58 -17.25 2.81
N ASN A 26 0.84 -18.56 2.97
CA ASN A 26 1.80 -19.31 2.15
C ASN A 26 3.22 -18.70 2.10
N CYS A 27 3.64 -18.04 3.16
CA CYS A 27 5.01 -17.54 3.34
C CYS A 27 5.87 -18.62 4.02
N ASN A 28 7.13 -18.73 3.59
CA ASN A 28 8.11 -19.52 4.31
C ASN A 28 8.21 -19.01 5.75
N GLN A 29 7.90 -19.86 6.73
CA GLN A 29 7.99 -19.49 8.13
C GLN A 29 9.43 -19.10 8.48
N GLY A 30 9.58 -18.04 9.28
CA GLY A 30 10.87 -17.45 9.59
C GLY A 30 11.17 -16.26 8.69
N THR A 31 11.74 -16.48 7.51
CA THR A 31 12.26 -15.38 6.67
C THR A 31 11.15 -14.52 6.07
N GLU A 32 10.34 -15.07 5.16
CA GLU A 32 9.34 -14.28 4.41
C GLU A 32 8.25 -13.72 5.31
N SER A 33 7.79 -14.50 6.30
CA SER A 33 6.79 -14.00 7.26
C SER A 33 7.34 -12.84 8.10
N GLN A 34 8.62 -12.87 8.47
CA GLN A 34 9.25 -11.77 9.20
C GLN A 34 9.46 -10.57 8.29
N ASP A 35 9.91 -10.76 7.05
CA ASP A 35 10.10 -9.67 6.07
C ASP A 35 8.79 -8.92 5.82
N VAL A 36 7.67 -9.65 5.68
CA VAL A 36 6.33 -9.03 5.54
C VAL A 36 5.92 -8.31 6.82
N ALA A 37 6.14 -8.89 8.00
CA ALA A 37 5.82 -8.24 9.27
C ALA A 37 6.63 -6.94 9.47
N ASP A 38 7.91 -6.96 9.10
CA ASP A 38 8.79 -5.81 9.14
C ASP A 38 8.36 -4.74 8.13
N ALA A 39 7.99 -5.14 6.91
CA ALA A 39 7.45 -4.22 5.91
C ALA A 39 6.15 -3.56 6.38
N LEU A 40 5.25 -4.31 7.02
CA LEU A 40 4.00 -3.77 7.59
C LEU A 40 4.27 -2.75 8.70
N LYS A 41 5.25 -3.01 9.57
CA LYS A 41 5.68 -2.05 10.59
C LYS A 41 6.22 -0.77 9.95
N ASP A 42 7.04 -0.89 8.91
CA ASP A 42 7.56 0.26 8.18
C ASP A 42 6.43 1.05 7.51
N VAL A 43 5.42 0.37 6.94
CA VAL A 43 4.22 1.02 6.38
C VAL A 43 3.45 1.80 7.45
N GLU A 44 3.25 1.24 8.63
CA GLU A 44 2.58 1.92 9.73
C GLU A 44 3.32 3.19 10.18
N GLU A 45 4.65 3.12 10.28
CA GLU A 45 5.50 4.28 10.61
C GLU A 45 5.44 5.36 9.52
N VAL A 46 5.54 4.96 8.25
CA VAL A 46 5.39 5.86 7.09
C VAL A 46 4.02 6.53 7.08
N ALA A 47 2.95 5.78 7.32
CA ALA A 47 1.59 6.31 7.38
C ALA A 47 1.41 7.29 8.55
N LYS A 48 1.97 7.01 9.72
CA LYS A 48 1.96 7.93 10.88
C LYS A 48 2.68 9.24 10.56
N ALA A 49 3.85 9.17 9.92
CA ALA A 49 4.57 10.36 9.47
C ALA A 49 3.75 11.17 8.45
N ALA A 50 3.11 10.50 7.49
CA ALA A 50 2.23 11.13 6.52
C ALA A 50 1.02 11.82 7.19
N VAL A 51 0.36 11.18 8.16
CA VAL A 51 -0.73 11.78 8.95
C VAL A 51 -0.27 13.05 9.66
N ALA A 52 0.87 12.99 10.35
CA ALA A 52 1.42 14.15 11.06
C ALA A 52 1.75 15.31 10.10
N ALA A 53 2.35 14.99 8.96
CA ALA A 53 2.71 15.99 7.95
C ALA A 53 1.48 16.61 7.29
N LEU A 54 0.49 15.80 6.89
CA LEU A 54 -0.76 16.26 6.29
C LEU A 54 -1.67 16.99 7.28
N THR A 55 -1.54 16.76 8.59
CA THR A 55 -2.31 17.51 9.59
C THR A 55 -1.70 18.90 9.83
N SER A 56 -0.38 18.98 9.84
CA SER A 56 0.35 20.21 10.19
C SER A 56 0.81 21.03 8.97
N SER A 57 0.71 20.47 7.77
CA SER A 57 1.35 20.96 6.54
C SER A 57 2.86 21.20 6.71
N LYS A 58 3.52 20.40 7.56
CA LYS A 58 4.92 20.55 7.97
C LYS A 58 5.61 19.20 8.10
N ILE A 59 6.89 19.15 7.76
CA ILE A 59 7.80 18.05 8.09
C ILE A 59 8.90 18.63 8.96
N ASN A 60 9.21 18.01 10.11
CA ASN A 60 10.17 18.56 11.10
C ASN A 60 9.85 20.02 11.50
N GLY A 61 8.58 20.42 11.51
CA GLY A 61 8.15 21.80 11.80
C GLY A 61 8.32 22.80 10.65
N ARG A 62 8.70 22.34 9.46
CA ARG A 62 9.03 23.15 8.27
C ARG A 62 8.03 22.95 7.14
N GLU A 63 7.45 24.07 6.67
CA GLU A 63 6.48 24.06 5.55
C GLU A 63 7.17 23.88 4.19
N ASP A 64 8.38 24.41 4.03
CA ASP A 64 9.14 24.29 2.78
C ASP A 64 9.55 22.85 2.49
N VAL A 65 9.84 22.07 3.54
CA VAL A 65 10.15 20.63 3.41
C VAL A 65 8.89 19.84 3.04
N PHE A 66 7.75 20.15 3.67
CA PHE A 66 6.47 19.55 3.29
C PHE A 66 6.11 19.84 1.84
N LYS A 67 6.20 21.10 1.39
CA LYS A 67 5.95 21.49 0.00
C LYS A 67 6.87 20.78 -0.98
N ALA A 68 8.16 20.60 -0.63
CA ALA A 68 9.09 19.87 -1.47
C ALA A 68 8.71 18.40 -1.68
N ALA A 69 8.00 17.77 -0.74
CA ALA A 69 7.46 16.42 -0.90
C ALA A 69 6.06 16.40 -1.56
N TYR A 70 5.21 17.39 -1.24
CA TYR A 70 3.78 17.38 -1.58
C TYR A 70 3.45 18.01 -2.94
N ASP A 71 3.93 19.23 -3.19
CA ASP A 71 3.56 20.04 -4.36
C ASP A 71 3.92 19.41 -5.72
N PRO A 72 5.03 18.65 -5.87
CA PRO A 72 5.34 17.95 -7.11
C PRO A 72 4.31 16.88 -7.48
N LEU A 73 3.54 16.37 -6.51
CA LEU A 73 2.67 15.21 -6.72
C LEU A 73 1.18 15.54 -6.61
N MET A 74 0.81 16.47 -5.72
CA MET A 74 -0.59 16.65 -5.30
C MET A 74 -1.05 18.11 -5.38
N TYR A 75 -2.36 18.31 -5.36
CA TYR A 75 -2.98 19.62 -5.14
C TYR A 75 -3.32 19.81 -3.67
N ALA A 76 -3.37 21.06 -3.20
CA ALA A 76 -3.80 21.37 -1.84
C ALA A 76 -5.20 20.81 -1.51
N SER A 77 -6.10 20.73 -2.51
CA SER A 77 -7.44 20.14 -2.37
C SER A 77 -7.45 18.64 -2.08
N ASP A 78 -6.36 17.93 -2.37
CA ASP A 78 -6.26 16.48 -2.18
C ASP A 78 -5.94 16.10 -0.73
N GLN A 79 -5.41 17.04 0.05
CA GLN A 79 -4.88 16.82 1.39
C GLN A 79 -5.89 16.16 2.36
N PRO A 80 -7.18 16.57 2.42
CA PRO A 80 -8.14 15.91 3.30
C PRO A 80 -8.39 14.44 2.95
N GLY A 81 -8.47 14.11 1.66
CA GLY A 81 -8.66 12.73 1.19
C GLY A 81 -7.45 11.85 1.51
N LEU A 82 -6.25 12.37 1.26
CA LEU A 82 -4.99 11.70 1.58
C LEU A 82 -4.84 11.47 3.09
N LEU A 83 -5.19 12.47 3.92
CA LEU A 83 -5.16 12.35 5.39
C LEU A 83 -6.06 11.20 5.86
N ALA A 84 -7.29 11.10 5.32
CA ALA A 84 -8.20 10.01 5.66
C ALA A 84 -7.64 8.64 5.25
N THR A 85 -7.01 8.55 4.07
CA THR A 85 -6.36 7.32 3.59
C THR A 85 -5.20 6.91 4.50
N PHE A 86 -4.28 7.82 4.83
CA PHE A 86 -3.15 7.49 5.70
C PHE A 86 -3.57 7.23 7.15
N ALA A 87 -4.63 7.85 7.65
CA ALA A 87 -5.16 7.54 8.97
C ALA A 87 -5.65 6.08 9.08
N LYS A 88 -6.27 5.54 8.03
CA LYS A 88 -6.62 4.11 7.95
C LYS A 88 -5.38 3.22 7.96
N LEU A 89 -4.36 3.55 7.16
CA LEU A 89 -3.10 2.80 7.11
C LEU A 89 -2.34 2.85 8.45
N ALA A 90 -2.32 4.00 9.12
CA ALA A 90 -1.68 4.19 10.42
C ALA A 90 -2.35 3.41 11.56
N THR A 91 -3.56 2.89 11.33
CA THR A 91 -4.36 2.11 12.28
C THR A 91 -4.76 0.76 11.71
N LEU A 92 -4.03 0.23 10.72
CA LEU A 92 -4.43 -0.96 9.97
C LEU A 92 -4.52 -2.22 10.84
N GLY A 93 -3.65 -2.34 11.86
CA GLY A 93 -3.72 -3.41 12.87
C GLY A 93 -4.93 -3.32 13.82
N SER A 94 -5.74 -2.27 13.72
CA SER A 94 -6.90 -2.03 14.59
C SER A 94 -8.12 -1.51 13.83
N SER A 95 -8.10 -1.50 12.49
CA SER A 95 -9.17 -0.97 11.66
C SER A 95 -10.32 -1.98 11.56
N PRO A 96 -11.45 -1.77 12.25
CA PRO A 96 -12.57 -2.71 12.16
C PRO A 96 -13.13 -2.71 10.74
N GLY A 97 -13.35 -3.91 10.19
CA GLY A 97 -14.03 -4.10 8.90
C GLY A 97 -13.12 -4.21 7.68
N LEU A 98 -11.79 -4.19 7.84
CA LEU A 98 -10.84 -4.56 6.79
C LEU A 98 -10.05 -5.81 7.20
N THR A 99 -10.09 -6.86 6.39
CA THR A 99 -9.24 -8.05 6.51
C THR A 99 -8.38 -8.16 5.27
N VAL A 100 -7.06 -8.19 5.45
CA VAL A 100 -6.08 -8.29 4.37
C VAL A 100 -5.36 -9.64 4.47
N GLN A 101 -5.34 -10.41 3.39
CA GLN A 101 -4.53 -11.62 3.30
C GLN A 101 -3.33 -11.36 2.37
N ILE A 102 -2.11 -11.53 2.87
CA ILE A 102 -0.88 -11.29 2.09
C ILE A 102 -0.25 -12.63 1.71
N TYR A 103 -0.25 -12.95 0.42
CA TYR A 103 0.28 -14.18 -0.14
C TYR A 103 1.72 -14.01 -0.61
N CYS A 104 2.63 -14.83 -0.12
CA CYS A 104 4.01 -14.92 -0.62
C CYS A 104 4.15 -15.89 -1.81
N ARG A 105 3.11 -16.67 -2.10
CA ARG A 105 3.06 -17.67 -3.18
C ARG A 105 1.71 -17.63 -3.87
N GLU A 106 1.72 -17.65 -5.20
CA GLU A 106 0.52 -17.47 -6.01
C GLU A 106 -0.22 -18.80 -6.28
N ASN A 107 -1.01 -19.23 -5.30
CA ASN A 107 -1.80 -20.46 -5.33
C ASN A 107 -3.33 -20.24 -5.23
N HIS A 108 -3.79 -19.00 -5.16
CA HIS A 108 -5.21 -18.67 -5.01
C HIS A 108 -5.86 -18.24 -6.34
N ILE A 109 -5.07 -17.92 -7.37
CA ILE A 109 -5.59 -17.58 -8.70
C ILE A 109 -5.78 -18.80 -9.62
N ARG A 110 -6.96 -18.88 -10.26
CA ARG A 110 -7.33 -19.91 -11.24
C ARG A 110 -7.71 -19.30 -12.60
N TYR A 111 -7.31 -19.97 -13.69
CA TYR A 111 -7.72 -19.62 -15.05
C TYR A 111 -8.96 -20.40 -15.50
N HIS A 112 -9.93 -19.70 -16.09
CA HIS A 112 -11.13 -20.30 -16.69
C HIS A 112 -11.05 -20.30 -18.22
N LYS A 113 -10.27 -21.24 -18.76
CA LYS A 113 -10.06 -21.39 -20.21
C LYS A 113 -11.32 -21.79 -21.00
N GLY A 114 -12.31 -22.38 -20.32
CA GLY A 114 -13.56 -22.87 -20.95
C GLY A 114 -14.67 -21.83 -21.06
N ASP A 115 -14.52 -20.66 -20.46
CA ASP A 115 -15.49 -19.58 -20.54
C ASP A 115 -15.24 -18.73 -21.82
N PRO A 116 -16.28 -18.35 -22.58
CA PRO A 116 -16.14 -17.45 -23.73
C PRO A 116 -15.40 -16.13 -23.44
N LYS A 117 -15.39 -15.69 -22.18
CA LYS A 117 -14.68 -14.49 -21.70
C LYS A 117 -13.32 -14.77 -21.08
N SER A 118 -12.91 -16.03 -20.99
CA SER A 118 -11.60 -16.52 -20.52
C SER A 118 -10.89 -15.59 -19.54
N TYR A 119 -11.06 -15.83 -18.24
CA TYR A 119 -10.63 -14.89 -17.20
C TYR A 119 -9.86 -15.57 -16.07
N TRP A 120 -9.15 -14.76 -15.29
CA TRP A 120 -8.53 -15.17 -14.03
C TRP A 120 -9.41 -14.76 -12.85
N GLU A 121 -9.56 -15.65 -11.89
CA GLU A 121 -10.25 -15.36 -10.63
C GLU A 121 -9.39 -15.74 -9.43
N ASP A 122 -9.60 -15.00 -8.36
CA ASP A 122 -9.18 -15.29 -7.01
C ASP A 122 -10.21 -16.19 -6.34
N THR A 123 -9.76 -17.36 -5.91
CA THR A 123 -10.63 -18.42 -5.38
C THR A 123 -10.70 -18.41 -3.86
N ASP A 124 -9.90 -17.62 -3.14
CA ASP A 124 -9.80 -17.76 -1.67
C ASP A 124 -10.77 -16.85 -0.90
N TYR A 125 -11.73 -16.24 -1.59
CA TYR A 125 -12.77 -15.42 -0.98
C TYR A 125 -13.92 -16.28 -0.45
N TYR A 126 -14.29 -16.04 0.81
CA TYR A 126 -15.43 -16.67 1.47
C TYR A 126 -16.40 -15.62 2.00
N SER A 127 -17.69 -15.83 1.77
CA SER A 127 -18.69 -14.89 2.25
C SER A 127 -18.80 -14.94 3.78
N LYS A 128 -18.79 -13.76 4.41
CA LYS A 128 -19.02 -13.63 5.85
C LYS A 128 -20.45 -13.99 6.30
N VAL A 129 -21.40 -14.14 5.37
CA VAL A 129 -22.80 -14.45 5.68
C VAL A 129 -23.03 -15.95 5.82
N ASN A 130 -22.48 -16.75 4.89
CA ASN A 130 -22.78 -18.18 4.80
C ASN A 130 -21.53 -19.07 4.69
N ASN A 131 -20.33 -18.48 4.78
CA ASN A 131 -19.04 -19.14 4.66
C ASN A 131 -18.84 -19.94 3.36
N LYS A 132 -19.61 -19.64 2.30
CA LYS A 132 -19.43 -20.24 0.98
C LYS A 132 -18.39 -19.46 0.19
N GLN A 133 -17.61 -20.20 -0.59
CA GLN A 133 -16.65 -19.63 -1.52
C GLN A 133 -17.34 -18.71 -2.53
N MET A 134 -16.76 -17.55 -2.76
CA MET A 134 -17.23 -16.53 -3.70
C MET A 134 -16.03 -16.03 -4.51
N PRO A 135 -15.65 -16.72 -5.61
CA PRO A 135 -14.51 -16.31 -6.40
C PRO A 135 -14.67 -14.88 -6.95
N ILE A 136 -13.58 -14.12 -6.94
CA ILE A 136 -13.53 -12.73 -7.38
C ILE A 136 -12.71 -12.62 -8.65
N GLY A 137 -13.23 -11.96 -9.68
CA GLY A 137 -12.48 -11.73 -10.91
C GLY A 137 -11.23 -10.90 -10.68
N ALA A 138 -10.06 -11.42 -11.07
CA ALA A 138 -8.76 -10.78 -10.90
C ALA A 138 -8.25 -10.14 -12.21
N ALA A 139 -8.50 -10.76 -13.36
CA ALA A 139 -8.16 -10.19 -14.67
C ALA A 139 -9.09 -10.74 -15.78
N PRO A 140 -10.12 -9.98 -16.19
CA PRO A 140 -11.01 -10.39 -17.28
C PRO A 140 -10.30 -10.31 -18.64
N ASN A 141 -10.53 -11.28 -19.52
CA ASN A 141 -9.98 -11.33 -20.89
C ASN A 141 -8.43 -11.23 -20.97
N SER A 142 -7.70 -11.59 -19.91
CA SER A 142 -6.25 -11.56 -19.89
C SER A 142 -5.68 -12.96 -20.09
N GLN A 143 -4.75 -13.09 -21.04
CA GLN A 143 -3.91 -14.29 -21.15
C GLN A 143 -2.79 -14.32 -20.10
N ASN A 144 -2.41 -13.16 -19.58
CA ASN A 144 -1.36 -13.05 -18.56
C ASN A 144 -1.95 -13.36 -17.19
N LYS A 145 -1.32 -14.30 -16.47
CA LYS A 145 -1.63 -14.59 -15.06
C LYS A 145 -1.39 -13.33 -14.22
N PRO A 146 -2.35 -12.90 -13.36
CA PRO A 146 -2.08 -11.96 -12.27
C PRO A 146 -0.81 -12.36 -11.52
N GLY A 147 0.03 -11.39 -11.15
CA GLY A 147 1.30 -11.71 -10.50
C GLY A 147 2.50 -11.91 -11.44
N SER A 148 2.27 -12.18 -12.74
CA SER A 148 3.35 -12.48 -13.70
C SER A 148 4.31 -11.32 -13.97
N LYS A 149 3.88 -10.08 -13.68
CA LYS A 149 4.67 -8.85 -13.91
C LYS A 149 4.98 -8.07 -12.64
N GLY A 150 4.53 -8.53 -11.47
CA GLY A 150 4.62 -7.78 -10.22
C GLY A 150 3.54 -8.20 -9.23
N SER A 151 3.56 -7.58 -8.05
CA SER A 151 2.52 -7.75 -7.03
C SER A 151 1.16 -7.26 -7.53
N TYR A 152 0.09 -7.66 -6.85
CA TYR A 152 -1.26 -7.13 -7.13
C TYR A 152 -2.17 -7.27 -5.91
N THR A 153 -3.29 -6.55 -5.98
CA THR A 153 -4.37 -6.61 -4.99
C THR A 153 -5.70 -6.93 -5.65
N THR A 154 -6.44 -7.90 -5.09
CA THR A 154 -7.86 -8.16 -5.37
C THR A 154 -8.72 -7.66 -4.21
N LEU A 155 -9.95 -7.22 -4.51
CA LEU A 155 -10.88 -6.65 -3.53
C LEU A 155 -12.20 -7.41 -3.54
N GLY A 156 -12.63 -7.85 -2.37
CA GLY A 156 -13.93 -8.47 -2.17
C GLY A 156 -15.06 -7.43 -2.23
N TYR A 157 -16.25 -7.88 -2.60
CA TYR A 157 -17.44 -7.02 -2.65
C TYR A 157 -18.68 -7.76 -2.18
N LYS A 158 -19.74 -7.00 -1.89
CA LYS A 158 -21.08 -7.54 -1.71
C LYS A 158 -21.76 -7.73 -3.07
N PHE A 159 -22.04 -8.98 -3.41
CA PHE A 159 -22.84 -9.33 -4.59
C PHE A 159 -24.33 -9.29 -4.27
N ASN A 160 -24.75 -9.89 -3.15
CA ASN A 160 -26.12 -9.85 -2.62
C ASN A 160 -26.13 -10.16 -1.11
N ASP A 161 -27.31 -10.32 -0.51
CA ASP A 161 -27.45 -10.59 0.93
C ASP A 161 -26.94 -11.96 1.37
N GLN A 162 -26.69 -12.88 0.44
CA GLN A 162 -26.11 -14.20 0.72
C GLN A 162 -24.60 -14.26 0.45
N TYR A 163 -24.07 -13.36 -0.37
CA TYR A 163 -22.69 -13.36 -0.83
C TYR A 163 -22.08 -11.98 -0.63
N ASP A 164 -21.45 -11.83 0.53
CA ASP A 164 -20.73 -10.64 0.95
C ASP A 164 -19.31 -10.97 1.40
N CYS A 165 -18.33 -10.50 0.62
CA CYS A 165 -16.90 -10.49 0.97
C CYS A 165 -16.36 -9.05 1.07
N SER A 166 -17.23 -8.04 1.17
CA SER A 166 -16.80 -6.65 1.34
C SER A 166 -15.98 -6.49 2.62
N GLY A 167 -14.92 -5.69 2.53
CA GLY A 167 -13.93 -5.54 3.58
C GLY A 167 -12.84 -6.61 3.58
N ASN A 168 -12.86 -7.59 2.66
CA ASN A 168 -11.75 -8.52 2.48
C ASN A 168 -10.90 -8.10 1.26
N SER A 169 -9.58 -8.13 1.38
CA SER A 169 -8.66 -7.94 0.26
C SER A 169 -7.54 -8.99 0.30
N HIS A 170 -7.09 -9.42 -0.87
CA HIS A 170 -5.92 -10.27 -0.99
C HIS A 170 -4.82 -9.53 -1.72
N ILE A 171 -3.61 -9.61 -1.21
CA ILE A 171 -2.41 -9.03 -1.79
C ILE A 171 -1.47 -10.18 -2.11
N PHE A 172 -1.05 -10.29 -3.37
CA PHE A 172 0.05 -11.16 -3.74
C PHE A 172 1.34 -10.37 -3.82
N LEU A 173 2.39 -10.84 -3.14
CA LEU A 173 3.74 -10.29 -3.25
C LEU A 173 4.55 -11.11 -4.23
N ALA A 174 4.98 -10.46 -5.32
CA ALA A 174 5.76 -11.16 -6.33
C ALA A 174 7.13 -11.61 -5.78
N PRO A 175 7.65 -12.80 -6.18
CA PRO A 175 8.88 -13.35 -5.61
C PRO A 175 10.09 -12.42 -5.73
N GLN A 176 10.20 -11.66 -6.83
CA GLN A 176 11.26 -10.68 -7.04
C GLN A 176 11.17 -9.44 -6.13
N ARG A 177 10.08 -9.27 -5.38
CA ARG A 177 9.94 -8.23 -4.34
C ARG A 177 10.34 -8.74 -2.96
N LEU A 178 10.03 -10.01 -2.67
CA LEU A 178 10.45 -10.69 -1.44
C LEU A 178 11.94 -11.01 -1.48
N HIS A 179 12.42 -11.54 -2.61
CA HIS A 179 13.80 -11.94 -2.87
C HIS A 179 14.30 -11.26 -4.14
N PRO A 180 14.59 -9.95 -4.07
CA PRO A 180 15.12 -9.22 -5.22
C PRO A 180 16.43 -9.86 -5.71
N PRO A 181 16.60 -10.03 -7.03
CA PRO A 181 17.85 -10.53 -7.57
C PRO A 181 19.03 -9.61 -7.21
N ALA A 182 20.23 -10.20 -7.08
CA ALA A 182 21.44 -9.42 -6.84
C ALA A 182 21.76 -8.48 -8.01
N GLY A 183 22.39 -7.34 -7.71
CA GLY A 183 22.83 -6.38 -8.73
C GLY A 183 21.73 -5.52 -9.33
N LEU A 184 20.54 -5.45 -8.69
CA LEU A 184 19.56 -4.43 -9.04
C LEU A 184 20.10 -3.04 -8.69
N ASP A 185 19.92 -2.11 -9.63
CA ASP A 185 20.19 -0.68 -9.46
C ASP A 185 19.07 -0.04 -8.63
N ARG A 186 18.94 -0.49 -7.36
CA ARG A 186 17.93 -0.07 -6.38
C ARG A 186 18.48 -0.16 -4.96
N ASP A 187 18.10 0.78 -4.11
CA ASP A 187 18.26 0.67 -2.66
C ASP A 187 17.09 -0.12 -2.07
N LEU A 188 17.39 -1.33 -1.59
CA LEU A 188 16.42 -2.29 -1.07
C LEU A 188 16.37 -2.31 0.46
N ARG A 189 17.19 -1.50 1.13
CA ARG A 189 17.23 -1.41 2.60
C ARG A 189 15.88 -0.90 3.12
N ARG A 190 15.50 -1.36 4.32
CA ARG A 190 14.30 -0.88 5.02
C ARG A 190 14.32 0.63 5.20
N TYR A 191 13.15 1.26 5.24
CA TYR A 191 13.05 2.71 5.40
C TYR A 191 13.77 3.25 6.65
N PRO A 192 13.62 2.66 7.86
CA PRO A 192 14.37 3.10 9.03
C PRO A 192 15.89 3.03 8.86
N THR A 193 16.39 2.02 8.13
CA THR A 193 17.83 1.88 7.83
C THR A 193 18.30 3.00 6.92
N ILE A 194 17.56 3.32 5.86
CA ILE A 194 17.92 4.43 4.94
C ILE A 194 17.89 5.77 5.67
N VAL A 195 16.85 6.01 6.48
CA VAL A 195 16.74 7.22 7.30
C VAL A 195 17.90 7.33 8.27
N LYS A 196 18.30 6.23 8.91
CA LYS A 196 19.39 6.24 9.90
C LYS A 196 20.77 6.38 9.27
N ASP A 197 21.06 5.60 8.23
CA ASP A 197 22.42 5.37 7.73
C ASP A 197 22.75 6.26 6.51
N GLY A 198 21.78 7.02 6.01
CA GLY A 198 21.97 7.88 4.84
C GLY A 198 21.56 7.23 3.52
N LEU A 199 21.41 8.07 2.50
CA LEU A 199 21.23 7.61 1.12
C LEU A 199 22.52 6.95 0.63
N ASP A 200 22.36 5.85 -0.10
CA ASP A 200 23.45 5.33 -0.90
C ASP A 200 23.74 6.32 -2.04
N GLY A 201 25.02 6.71 -2.20
CA GLY A 201 25.44 7.73 -3.15
C GLY A 201 25.14 7.38 -4.61
N THR A 202 24.90 6.10 -4.92
CA THR A 202 24.46 5.63 -6.24
C THR A 202 22.94 5.58 -6.41
N HIS A 203 22.16 5.67 -5.33
CA HIS A 203 20.70 5.55 -5.32
C HIS A 203 20.05 6.80 -4.70
N ASN A 204 20.32 7.96 -5.31
CA ASN A 204 19.89 9.27 -4.82
C ASN A 204 18.55 9.77 -5.41
N LYS A 205 17.90 8.93 -6.23
CA LYS A 205 16.54 9.17 -6.73
C LYS A 205 15.56 8.42 -5.86
N ILE A 206 14.43 9.06 -5.55
CA ILE A 206 13.37 8.43 -4.76
C ILE A 206 12.82 7.17 -5.45
N GLU A 207 12.82 7.13 -6.78
CA GLU A 207 12.43 5.94 -7.55
C GLU A 207 13.37 4.74 -7.38
N ASP A 208 14.62 4.96 -7.02
CA ASP A 208 15.60 3.90 -6.83
C ASP A 208 15.50 3.28 -5.44
N ILE A 209 14.86 3.96 -4.49
CA ILE A 209 14.58 3.45 -3.15
C ILE A 209 13.30 2.59 -3.21
N LYS A 210 13.47 1.27 -3.12
CA LYS A 210 12.40 0.27 -3.31
C LYS A 210 12.43 -0.83 -2.23
N PRO A 211 12.36 -0.50 -0.94
CA PRO A 211 12.17 -1.52 0.10
C PRO A 211 10.89 -2.32 -0.14
N LEU A 212 10.79 -3.51 0.46
CA LEU A 212 9.54 -4.30 0.45
C LEU A 212 8.33 -3.49 0.94
N ALA A 213 8.54 -2.64 1.97
CA ALA A 213 7.53 -1.73 2.50
C ALA A 213 6.92 -0.80 1.44
N GLN A 214 7.68 -0.39 0.42
CA GLN A 214 7.18 0.43 -0.70
C GLN A 214 6.14 -0.33 -1.53
N THR A 215 6.39 -1.61 -1.80
CA THR A 215 5.43 -2.49 -2.50
C THR A 215 4.23 -2.79 -1.61
N VAL A 216 4.45 -3.12 -0.34
CA VAL A 216 3.34 -3.42 0.60
C VAL A 216 2.44 -2.20 0.78
N LEU A 217 3.00 -0.98 0.90
CA LEU A 217 2.23 0.26 0.96
C LEU A 217 1.37 0.45 -0.30
N HIS A 218 1.95 0.29 -1.48
CA HIS A 218 1.25 0.42 -2.75
C HIS A 218 0.03 -0.50 -2.82
N GLU A 219 0.20 -1.77 -2.49
CA GLU A 219 -0.89 -2.75 -2.52
C GLU A 219 -1.94 -2.48 -1.44
N LEU A 220 -1.51 -2.07 -0.23
CA LEU A 220 -2.43 -1.69 0.84
C LEU A 220 -3.25 -0.45 0.49
N LEU A 221 -2.73 0.48 -0.33
CA LEU A 221 -3.49 1.63 -0.80
C LEU A 221 -4.71 1.22 -1.65
N HIS A 222 -4.59 0.18 -2.49
CA HIS A 222 -5.75 -0.40 -3.16
C HIS A 222 -6.75 -0.98 -2.16
N ALA A 223 -6.27 -1.71 -1.15
CA ALA A 223 -7.11 -2.33 -0.13
C ALA A 223 -7.90 -1.30 0.71
N VAL A 224 -7.24 -0.25 1.23
CA VAL A 224 -7.90 0.77 2.06
C VAL A 224 -8.75 1.75 1.24
N GLY A 225 -8.43 1.89 -0.04
CA GLY A 225 -9.20 2.68 -1.00
C GLY A 225 -10.58 2.07 -1.25
N ASP A 226 -10.69 0.75 -1.21
CA ASP A 226 -11.92 -0.02 -1.50
C ASP A 226 -12.44 0.20 -2.93
N LEU A 227 -13.55 -0.43 -3.25
CA LEU A 227 -14.25 -0.34 -4.51
C LEU A 227 -15.28 0.79 -4.53
N SER A 228 -15.48 1.38 -5.70
CA SER A 228 -16.56 2.29 -5.96
C SER A 228 -17.92 1.62 -5.78
N ALA A 229 -18.97 2.44 -5.63
CA ALA A 229 -20.33 1.98 -5.86
C ALA A 229 -20.44 1.27 -7.23
N PRO A 230 -21.29 0.24 -7.36
CA PRO A 230 -21.45 -0.46 -8.61
C PRO A 230 -22.06 0.50 -9.64
N ASP A 231 -21.46 0.56 -10.82
CA ASP A 231 -22.00 1.33 -11.94
C ASP A 231 -23.45 0.88 -12.22
N PRO A 232 -24.42 1.81 -12.30
CA PRO A 232 -25.84 1.45 -12.37
C PRO A 232 -26.19 0.62 -13.61
N THR A 233 -25.41 0.75 -14.68
CA THR A 233 -25.65 0.10 -15.98
C THR A 233 -24.89 -1.23 -16.10
N THR A 234 -23.58 -1.20 -15.90
CA THR A 234 -22.68 -2.33 -16.11
C THR A 234 -22.50 -3.21 -14.87
N LYS A 235 -22.93 -2.73 -13.70
CA LYS A 235 -22.72 -3.33 -12.37
C LYS A 235 -21.25 -3.51 -12.00
N LYS A 236 -20.32 -2.98 -12.80
CA LYS A 236 -18.88 -3.02 -12.53
C LYS A 236 -18.53 -2.08 -11.39
N ARG A 237 -17.48 -2.44 -10.66
CA ARG A 237 -16.90 -1.63 -9.60
C ARG A 237 -15.45 -1.34 -9.97
N ASN A 238 -15.00 -0.13 -9.73
CA ASN A 238 -13.61 0.27 -9.95
C ASN A 238 -12.93 0.44 -8.61
N GLN A 239 -11.62 0.15 -8.54
CA GLN A 239 -10.84 0.53 -7.36
C GLN A 239 -10.83 2.05 -7.23
N LEU A 240 -11.14 2.57 -6.04
CA LEU A 240 -11.13 4.01 -5.79
C LEU A 240 -9.71 4.57 -5.80
N ILE A 241 -8.73 3.78 -5.32
CA ILE A 241 -7.31 4.03 -5.53
C ILE A 241 -6.80 2.96 -6.50
N ASN A 242 -6.27 3.36 -7.65
CA ASN A 242 -5.92 2.48 -8.77
C ASN A 242 -4.49 2.74 -9.29
N ASP A 243 -4.07 1.91 -10.25
CA ASP A 243 -2.77 1.96 -10.93
C ASP A 243 -2.66 3.02 -12.04
N GLY A 244 -3.71 3.81 -12.26
CA GLY A 244 -3.87 4.68 -13.41
C GLY A 244 -4.98 4.23 -14.38
N PRO A 245 -5.29 5.06 -15.40
CA PRO A 245 -6.30 4.75 -16.38
C PRO A 245 -5.96 3.48 -17.19
N SER A 246 -7.00 2.74 -17.58
CA SER A 246 -6.86 1.51 -18.38
C SER A 246 -6.03 1.78 -19.65
N GLY A 247 -4.89 1.11 -19.79
CA GLY A 247 -3.98 1.24 -20.94
C GLY A 247 -2.75 2.14 -20.71
N ALA A 248 -2.73 2.95 -19.65
CA ALA A 248 -1.59 3.78 -19.27
C ALA A 248 -1.38 3.69 -17.76
N LYS A 249 -0.64 2.66 -17.34
CA LYS A 249 -0.26 2.52 -15.92
C LYS A 249 0.68 3.67 -15.53
N VAL A 250 0.39 4.28 -14.39
CA VAL A 250 1.16 5.40 -13.85
C VAL A 250 2.13 4.87 -12.81
N TYR A 251 3.40 4.74 -13.18
CA TYR A 251 4.46 4.31 -12.27
C TYR A 251 5.64 5.27 -12.31
N GLY A 252 6.22 5.53 -11.14
CA GLY A 252 7.36 6.41 -10.94
C GLY A 252 6.97 7.81 -10.49
N TRP A 253 7.81 8.39 -9.63
CA TRP A 253 7.77 9.79 -9.23
C TRP A 253 7.73 10.72 -10.45
N ALA A 254 8.60 10.51 -11.43
CA ALA A 254 8.72 11.36 -12.60
C ALA A 254 7.42 11.38 -13.41
N HIS A 255 6.74 10.24 -13.50
CA HIS A 255 5.47 10.15 -14.20
C HIS A 255 4.33 10.82 -13.40
N CYS A 256 4.28 10.63 -12.09
CA CYS A 256 3.34 11.36 -11.21
C CYS A 256 3.55 12.88 -11.29
N ASN A 257 4.79 13.34 -11.25
CA ASN A 257 5.14 14.77 -11.37
C ASN A 257 4.74 15.32 -12.76
N SER A 258 5.03 14.59 -13.84
CA SER A 258 4.61 14.97 -15.19
C SER A 258 3.09 15.15 -15.29
N ARG A 259 2.31 14.23 -14.71
CA ARG A 259 0.85 14.33 -14.64
C ARG A 259 0.41 15.59 -13.89
N ARG A 260 1.05 15.86 -12.75
CA ARG A 260 0.76 17.04 -11.92
C ARG A 260 1.02 18.34 -12.68
N ILE A 261 2.08 18.41 -13.49
CA ILE A 261 2.41 19.55 -14.38
C ILE A 261 1.36 19.68 -15.51
N GLN A 262 0.85 18.57 -16.02
CA GLN A 262 -0.18 18.51 -17.07
C GLN A 262 -1.60 18.77 -16.55
N ASN A 263 -1.73 19.18 -15.29
CA ASN A 263 -2.99 19.40 -14.60
C ASN A 263 -3.88 18.16 -14.40
N GLU A 264 -3.27 16.98 -14.31
CA GLU A 264 -3.97 15.74 -14.01
C GLU A 264 -3.95 15.43 -12.51
N ASN A 265 -5.02 14.80 -12.02
CA ASN A 265 -5.12 14.40 -10.63
C ASN A 265 -4.34 13.10 -10.37
N ASN A 266 -3.69 13.03 -9.20
CA ASN A 266 -2.91 11.90 -8.70
C ASN A 266 -3.43 11.35 -7.35
N ASN A 267 -4.44 11.98 -6.76
CA ASN A 267 -4.93 11.66 -5.40
C ASN A 267 -5.61 10.30 -5.26
N ASN A 268 -5.83 9.61 -6.38
CA ASN A 268 -6.39 8.27 -6.50
C ASN A 268 -5.42 7.28 -7.15
N LEU A 269 -4.13 7.63 -7.30
CA LEU A 269 -3.12 6.79 -7.94
C LEU A 269 -2.19 6.19 -6.88
N ALA A 270 -2.21 4.87 -6.73
CA ALA A 270 -1.51 4.16 -5.66
C ALA A 270 -0.01 4.49 -5.63
N ASP A 271 0.64 4.53 -6.79
CA ASP A 271 2.08 4.80 -6.86
C ASP A 271 2.42 6.26 -6.50
N CYS A 272 1.61 7.24 -6.92
CA CYS A 272 1.81 8.65 -6.56
C CYS A 272 1.61 8.89 -5.06
N ILE A 273 0.62 8.24 -4.45
CA ILE A 273 0.38 8.30 -2.99
C ILE A 273 1.53 7.60 -2.24
N THR A 274 2.01 6.47 -2.75
CA THR A 274 3.18 5.75 -2.20
C THR A 274 4.41 6.65 -2.18
N PHE A 275 4.69 7.30 -3.30
CA PHE A 275 5.84 8.21 -3.44
C PHE A 275 5.72 9.46 -2.57
N LEU A 276 4.51 10.00 -2.39
CA LEU A 276 4.27 11.07 -1.42
C LEU A 276 4.64 10.63 -0.01
N ALA A 277 4.15 9.47 0.43
CA ALA A 277 4.41 8.95 1.77
C ALA A 277 5.92 8.72 1.98
N GLN A 278 6.57 8.17 0.95
CA GLN A 278 8.01 7.93 0.92
C GLN A 278 8.80 9.24 1.03
N ALA A 279 8.45 10.28 0.28
CA ALA A 279 9.12 11.59 0.34
C ALA A 279 8.90 12.27 1.70
N ILE A 280 7.73 12.10 2.31
CA ILE A 280 7.46 12.61 3.66
C ILE A 280 8.36 11.91 4.68
N TYR A 281 8.42 10.57 4.64
CA TYR A 281 9.13 9.77 5.64
C TYR A 281 10.66 9.86 5.52
N LEU A 282 11.21 9.95 4.30
CA LEU A 282 12.65 9.96 4.04
C LEU A 282 13.30 11.31 4.40
N GLN A 283 13.34 11.61 5.70
CA GLN A 283 14.12 12.70 6.29
C GLN A 283 15.45 12.16 6.80
N ILE A 284 16.45 12.19 5.92
CA ILE A 284 17.68 11.43 6.04
C ILE A 284 18.55 11.94 7.18
N GLU A 285 18.99 11.04 8.06
CA GLU A 285 19.73 11.33 9.29
C GLU A 285 19.04 12.36 10.19
N GLY A 286 17.71 12.42 10.15
CA GLY A 286 16.91 13.43 10.86
C GLY A 286 17.05 14.85 10.29
N LYS A 287 17.64 15.00 9.10
CA LYS A 287 17.80 16.27 8.39
C LYS A 287 16.69 16.47 7.37
N ASP A 288 16.39 17.74 7.11
CA ASP A 288 15.41 18.16 6.10
C ASP A 288 15.88 17.73 4.70
N THR A 289 15.08 16.90 4.04
CA THR A 289 15.35 16.39 2.69
C THR A 289 14.32 16.92 1.70
N TYR A 290 14.77 17.53 0.61
CA TYR A 290 13.94 18.28 -0.32
C TYR A 290 13.73 17.49 -1.62
N TRP A 291 12.69 16.67 -1.67
CA TRP A 291 12.38 15.77 -2.79
C TRP A 291 11.72 16.45 -4.01
N THR A 292 11.87 17.77 -4.19
CA THR A 292 11.10 18.56 -5.18
C THR A 292 11.15 17.99 -6.60
N THR A 293 12.29 17.46 -7.03
CA THR A 293 12.50 16.87 -8.37
C THR A 293 12.46 15.35 -8.36
N GLY A 294 12.35 14.70 -7.19
CA GLY A 294 12.52 13.26 -7.02
C GLY A 294 13.98 12.79 -6.98
N GLU A 295 14.96 13.69 -7.11
CA GLU A 295 16.39 13.40 -7.01
C GLU A 295 17.09 14.44 -6.13
N VAL A 296 17.86 13.96 -5.15
CA VAL A 296 18.60 14.83 -4.22
C VAL A 296 20.10 14.60 -4.33
N ASP A 297 20.89 15.61 -3.96
CA ASP A 297 22.31 15.41 -3.69
C ASP A 297 22.44 14.72 -2.31
N PRO A 298 23.12 13.55 -2.21
CA PRO A 298 23.15 12.77 -0.97
C PRO A 298 23.93 13.44 0.16
N LYS A 299 24.76 14.46 -0.12
CA LYS A 299 25.52 15.21 0.89
C LYS A 299 24.73 16.40 1.42
N THR A 300 24.01 17.10 0.55
CA THR A 300 23.30 18.34 0.91
C THR A 300 21.81 18.12 1.17
N LEU A 301 21.24 16.99 0.71
CA LEU A 301 19.82 16.65 0.76
C LEU A 301 18.90 17.69 0.08
N ARG A 302 19.49 18.49 -0.81
CA ARG A 302 18.82 19.46 -1.67
C ARG A 302 18.53 18.85 -3.04
N PRO A 303 17.57 19.41 -3.81
CA PRO A 303 17.33 18.96 -5.17
C PRO A 303 18.62 19.06 -5.99
N LYS A 304 18.98 18.00 -6.70
CA LYS A 304 20.20 17.98 -7.52
C LYS A 304 20.12 18.93 -8.71
N GLN A 305 18.91 19.22 -9.17
CA GLN A 305 18.59 20.17 -10.22
C GLN A 305 17.65 21.23 -9.66
N ILE A 306 17.82 22.48 -10.09
CA ILE A 306 16.88 23.54 -9.77
C ILE A 306 15.56 23.21 -10.49
N PRO A 307 14.41 23.19 -9.77
CA PRO A 307 13.09 22.90 -10.35
C PRO A 307 12.70 23.85 -11.49
#